data_AF-A0A482WWK1-F1
#
_entry.id   AF-A0A482WWK1-F1
#
_cell.length_a   1.000
_cell.length_b   1.000
_cell.length_c   1.000
_cell.angle_alpha   90.00
_cell.angle_beta   90.00
_cell.angle_gamma   90.00
#
_symmetry.space_group_name_H-M   'P 1'
#
loop_
_entity.id
_entity.type
_entity.pdbx_description
1 polymer ?
#
loop_
_entity_poly.entity_id
_entity_poly.type
_entity_poly.pdbx_seq_one_letter_code
_entity_poly.pdbx_strand_id
1 'polypeptide(L)'
;MPSAAKIEKPISTEGSLEPLKQGITIIEHKIRNLEKRKLRLEKYQEVQASGKELNSDQLQAVSKYDEVLQTLEFARDLSKQFHGIVAENAKQQKKQARKEALERTQQDVARVKEILIIQDVLANMGQDNIRDDFLAGNNKACKLSEEVLQQLDDLYTEVSPKREIEVVKPPFVQQLNKAANTSSVSPRAKTKRWLARVVQI
;
A
#
# COMPACT_ATOMS: atom_id res chain seq x y z
N MET A 1 -6.35 6.47 -28.72
CA MET A 1 -5.40 5.61 -27.99
C MET A 1 -5.59 5.87 -26.50
N PRO A 2 -5.81 4.86 -25.64
CA PRO A 2 -6.02 5.11 -24.23
C PRO A 2 -4.67 5.45 -23.59
N SER A 3 -4.58 6.65 -23.03
CA SER A 3 -3.46 7.07 -22.20
C SER A 3 -3.47 6.18 -20.96
N ALA A 4 -2.40 5.40 -20.78
CA ALA A 4 -2.18 4.59 -19.61
C ALA A 4 -2.40 5.45 -18.36
N ALA A 5 -3.45 5.14 -17.60
CA ALA A 5 -3.64 5.69 -16.28
C ALA A 5 -2.33 5.47 -15.52
N LYS A 6 -1.65 6.57 -15.19
CA LYS A 6 -0.47 6.57 -14.34
C LYS A 6 -0.84 5.76 -13.11
N ILE A 7 -0.29 4.57 -13.01
CA ILE A 7 -0.22 3.77 -11.80
C ILE A 7 0.29 4.74 -10.75
N GLU A 8 -0.59 5.15 -9.83
CA GLU A 8 -0.22 5.99 -8.71
C GLU A 8 0.98 5.34 -8.06
N LYS A 9 2.12 6.06 -8.08
CA LYS A 9 3.30 5.62 -7.37
C LYS A 9 2.87 5.32 -5.94
N PRO A 10 3.16 4.13 -5.40
CA PRO A 10 2.90 3.87 -3.99
C PRO A 10 3.55 5.01 -3.20
N ILE A 11 2.79 5.58 -2.25
CA ILE A 11 3.24 6.60 -1.30
C ILE A 11 4.64 6.19 -0.87
N SER A 12 5.63 6.92 -1.37
CA SER A 12 7.02 6.48 -1.32
C SER A 12 7.47 6.63 0.13
N THR A 13 7.36 5.52 0.87
CA THR A 13 7.89 5.33 2.22
C THR A 13 9.42 5.34 2.21
N GLU A 14 10.06 5.51 1.05
CA GLU A 14 11.50 5.74 0.88
C GLU A 14 12.03 6.90 1.74
N GLY A 15 11.19 7.90 2.07
CA GLY A 15 11.55 8.98 2.99
C GLY A 15 11.58 8.60 4.48
N SER A 16 10.99 7.46 4.87
CA SER A 16 10.80 7.12 6.29
C SER A 16 12.10 6.73 7.02
N LEU A 17 13.14 6.31 6.30
CA LEU A 17 14.42 5.86 6.88
C LEU A 17 15.57 6.84 6.65
N GLU A 18 15.31 7.96 5.98
CA GLU A 18 16.33 9.00 5.70
C GLU A 18 17.01 9.49 6.99
N PRO A 19 16.27 9.84 8.07
CA PRO A 19 16.90 10.25 9.33
C PRO A 19 17.80 9.16 9.94
N LEU A 20 17.43 7.89 9.77
CA LEU A 20 18.20 6.76 10.28
C LEU A 20 19.52 6.58 9.51
N LYS A 21 19.48 6.78 8.18
CA LYS A 21 20.69 6.79 7.32
C LYS A 21 21.61 7.96 7.65
N GLN A 22 21.06 9.15 7.94
CA GLN A 22 21.86 10.28 8.44
C GLN A 22 22.53 9.94 9.77
N GLY A 23 21.80 9.28 10.68
CA GLY A 23 22.35 8.79 11.95
C GLY A 23 23.52 7.82 11.75
N ILE A 24 23.41 6.88 10.80
CA ILE A 24 24.50 5.98 10.41
C ILE A 24 25.74 6.78 9.97
N THR A 25 25.58 7.75 9.06
CA THR A 25 26.68 8.60 8.58
C THR A 25 27.41 9.31 9.73
N ILE A 26 26.67 9.81 10.73
CA ILE A 26 27.25 10.45 11.92
C ILE A 26 28.07 9.44 12.74
N ILE A 27 27.56 8.22 12.92
CA ILE A 27 28.27 7.16 13.63
C ILE A 27 29.54 6.75 12.88
N GLU A 28 29.49 6.62 11.55
CA GLU A 28 30.67 6.33 10.73
C GLU A 28 31.74 7.42 10.85
N HIS A 29 31.33 8.69 10.91
CA HIS A 29 32.25 9.80 11.19
C HIS A 29 32.91 9.64 12.56
N LYS A 30 32.13 9.25 13.59
CA LYS A 30 32.66 8.99 14.93
C LYS A 30 33.64 7.81 14.94
N ILE A 31 33.35 6.72 14.24
CA ILE A 31 34.23 5.56 14.08
C ILE A 31 35.57 5.99 13.48
N ARG A 32 35.56 6.71 12.35
CA ARG A 32 36.79 7.21 11.71
C ARG A 32 37.61 8.12 12.64
N ASN A 33 36.92 8.97 13.42
CA ASN A 33 37.60 9.85 14.39
C ASN A 33 38.24 9.06 15.53
N LEU A 34 37.58 8.02 16.03
CA LEU A 34 38.11 7.12 17.05
C LEU A 34 39.29 6.28 16.53
N GLU A 35 39.23 5.78 15.29
CA GLU A 35 40.36 5.09 14.64
C GLU A 35 41.60 6.00 14.51
N LYS A 36 41.40 7.25 14.08
CA LYS A 36 42.49 8.25 14.03
C LYS A 36 43.05 8.58 15.42
N ARG A 37 42.24 8.49 16.48
CA ARG A 37 42.70 8.70 17.86
C ARG A 37 43.46 7.49 18.36
N LYS A 38 42.93 6.28 18.14
CA LYS A 38 43.59 5.00 18.45
C LYS A 38 45.00 4.96 17.85
N LEU A 39 45.14 5.22 16.56
CA LEU A 39 46.43 5.19 15.86
C LEU A 39 47.44 6.19 16.45
N ARG A 40 46.98 7.36 16.91
CA ARG A 40 47.85 8.34 17.59
C ARG A 40 48.31 7.86 18.96
N LEU A 41 47.45 7.17 19.70
CA LEU A 41 47.79 6.62 21.02
C LEU A 41 48.73 5.42 20.89
N GLU A 42 48.53 4.55 19.89
CA GLU A 42 49.45 3.45 19.55
C GLU A 42 50.87 4.00 19.30
N LYS A 43 51.00 5.10 18.55
CA LYS A 43 52.29 5.78 18.35
C LYS A 43 52.93 6.28 19.64
N TYR A 44 52.15 6.82 20.58
CA TYR A 44 52.70 7.24 21.87
C TYR A 44 53.15 6.05 22.72
N GLN A 45 52.38 4.96 22.72
CA GLN A 45 52.78 3.72 23.39
C GLN A 45 54.07 3.14 22.80
N GLU A 46 54.26 3.19 21.47
CA GLU A 46 55.51 2.79 20.81
C GLU A 46 56.69 3.66 21.25
N VAL A 47 56.52 4.99 21.31
CA VAL A 47 57.55 5.91 21.80
C VAL A 47 57.94 5.61 23.24
N GLN A 48 56.94 5.38 24.10
CA GLN A 48 57.15 5.01 25.51
C GLN A 48 57.88 3.66 25.63
N ALA A 49 57.49 2.67 24.83
CA ALA A 49 58.13 1.35 24.79
C ALA A 49 59.58 1.41 24.27
N SER A 50 59.91 2.38 23.42
CA SER A 50 61.28 2.63 22.95
C SER A 50 62.18 3.30 24.01
N GLY A 51 61.65 3.60 25.20
CA GLY A 51 62.37 4.24 26.30
C GLY A 51 62.48 5.77 26.20
N LYS A 52 61.79 6.40 25.23
CA LYS A 52 61.72 7.86 25.12
C LYS A 52 60.63 8.40 26.04
N GLU A 53 60.91 9.50 26.72
CA GLU A 53 59.93 10.15 27.60
C GLU A 53 58.81 10.83 26.80
N LEU A 54 57.58 10.64 27.27
CA LEU A 54 56.39 11.36 26.82
C LEU A 54 56.13 12.53 27.76
N ASN A 55 55.55 13.61 27.23
CA ASN A 55 55.11 14.72 28.08
C ASN A 55 53.83 14.35 28.87
N SER A 56 53.46 15.19 29.84
CA SER A 56 52.30 14.95 30.71
C SER A 56 50.99 14.72 29.94
N ASP A 57 50.72 15.52 28.91
CA ASP A 57 49.50 15.41 28.10
C ASP A 57 49.47 14.12 27.29
N GLN A 58 50.62 13.67 26.79
CA GLN A 58 50.77 12.42 26.06
C GLN A 58 50.55 11.22 26.99
N LEU A 59 51.12 11.23 28.20
CA LEU A 59 50.89 10.20 29.21
C LEU A 59 49.41 10.11 29.61
N GLN A 60 48.76 11.25 29.82
CA GLN A 60 47.32 11.30 30.11
C GLN A 60 46.47 10.86 28.91
N ALA A 61 46.91 11.10 27.68
CA ALA A 61 46.22 10.63 26.50
C ALA A 61 46.32 9.10 26.37
N VAL A 62 47.51 8.53 26.62
CA VAL A 62 47.76 7.08 26.62
C VAL A 62 46.92 6.37 27.68
N SER A 63 46.71 6.96 28.86
CA SER A 63 45.87 6.34 29.90
C SER A 63 44.39 6.21 29.52
N LYS A 64 43.93 6.91 28.46
CA LYS A 64 42.57 6.81 27.90
C LYS A 64 42.46 5.83 26.73
N TYR A 65 43.51 5.06 26.45
CA TYR A 65 43.54 4.15 25.29
C TYR A 65 42.41 3.11 25.33
N ASP A 66 42.23 2.43 26.46
CA ASP A 66 41.20 1.39 26.61
C ASP A 66 39.79 1.96 26.47
N GLU A 67 39.54 3.17 27.00
CA GLU A 67 38.27 3.88 26.83
C GLU A 67 37.99 4.18 25.34
N VAL A 68 39.02 4.58 24.58
CA VAL A 68 38.91 4.80 23.13
C VAL A 68 38.60 3.49 22.40
N LEU A 69 39.20 2.37 22.80
CA LEU A 69 38.91 1.06 22.22
C LEU A 69 37.47 0.61 22.48
N GLN A 70 37.02 0.67 23.73
CA GLN A 70 35.65 0.31 24.11
C GLN A 70 34.61 1.16 23.36
N THR A 71 34.84 2.48 23.28
CA THR A 71 33.95 3.39 22.56
C THR A 71 33.95 3.09 21.05
N LEU A 72 35.09 2.72 20.48
CA LEU A 72 35.20 2.37 19.06
C LEU A 72 34.45 1.07 18.74
N GLU A 73 34.59 0.05 19.59
CA GLU A 73 33.85 -1.20 19.46
C GLU A 73 32.34 -0.98 19.57
N PHE A 74 31.91 -0.22 20.59
CA PHE A 74 30.51 0.17 20.75
C PHE A 74 29.96 0.90 19.52
N ALA A 75 30.69 1.88 18.99
CA ALA A 75 30.25 2.62 17.81
C ALA A 75 30.13 1.72 16.56
N ARG A 76 31.04 0.75 16.39
CA ARG A 76 30.99 -0.23 15.30
C ARG A 76 29.78 -1.16 15.43
N ASP A 77 29.51 -1.67 16.62
CA ASP A 77 28.35 -2.52 16.86
C ASP A 77 27.04 -1.74 16.63
N LEU A 78 26.96 -0.51 17.14
CA LEU A 78 25.79 0.35 16.93
C LEU A 78 25.56 0.64 15.43
N SER A 79 26.62 0.94 14.67
CA SER A 79 26.52 1.13 13.21
C SER A 79 26.00 -0.13 12.51
N LYS A 80 26.49 -1.31 12.91
CA LYS A 80 26.03 -2.60 12.38
C LYS A 80 24.55 -2.85 12.68
N GLN A 81 24.11 -2.58 13.91
CA GLN A 81 22.70 -2.74 14.30
C GLN A 81 21.79 -1.82 13.47
N PHE A 82 22.15 -0.54 13.30
CA PHE A 82 21.36 0.40 12.49
C PHE A 82 21.29 0.00 11.02
N HIS A 83 22.39 -0.47 10.43
CA HIS A 83 22.36 -1.05 9.09
C HIS A 83 21.40 -2.26 9.00
N GLY A 84 21.40 -3.12 10.02
CA GLY A 84 20.46 -4.23 10.13
C GLY A 84 19.00 -3.77 10.14
N ILE A 85 18.68 -2.74 10.92
CA ILE A 85 17.33 -2.15 10.99
C ILE A 85 16.91 -1.59 9.62
N VAL A 86 17.79 -0.83 8.96
CA VAL A 86 17.49 -0.27 7.63
C VAL A 86 17.21 -1.38 6.61
N ALA A 87 18.03 -2.43 6.59
CA ALA A 87 17.89 -3.54 5.67
C ALA A 87 16.60 -4.35 5.93
N GLU A 88 16.28 -4.62 7.19
CA GLU A 88 15.07 -5.35 7.57
C GLU A 88 13.81 -4.55 7.26
N ASN A 89 13.81 -3.25 7.56
CA ASN A 89 12.68 -2.39 7.23
C ASN A 89 12.43 -2.33 5.70
N ALA A 90 13.50 -2.25 4.88
CA ALA A 90 13.36 -2.31 3.43
C ALA A 90 12.74 -3.63 2.92
N LYS A 91 13.10 -4.77 3.53
CA LYS A 91 12.47 -6.07 3.23
C LYS A 91 10.99 -6.09 3.62
N GLN A 92 10.66 -5.58 4.80
CA GLN A 92 9.28 -5.52 5.30
C GLN A 92 8.40 -4.61 4.44
N GLN A 93 8.89 -3.43 4.06
CA GLN A 93 8.20 -2.51 3.15
C GLN A 93 7.90 -3.19 1.81
N LYS A 94 8.90 -3.87 1.21
CA LYS A 94 8.70 -4.60 -0.05
C LYS A 94 7.66 -5.73 0.07
N LYS A 95 7.68 -6.46 1.19
CA LYS A 95 6.70 -7.53 1.47
C LYS A 95 5.30 -6.95 1.64
N GLN A 96 5.17 -5.86 2.37
CA GLN A 96 3.90 -5.18 2.60
C GLN A 96 3.32 -4.60 1.30
N ALA A 97 4.13 -3.90 0.50
CA ALA A 97 3.70 -3.37 -0.79
C ALA A 97 3.21 -4.47 -1.75
N ARG A 98 3.87 -5.62 -1.77
CA ARG A 98 3.42 -6.78 -2.55
C ARG A 98 2.09 -7.33 -2.06
N LYS A 99 1.92 -7.45 -0.73
CA LYS A 99 0.68 -7.92 -0.12
C LYS A 99 -0.48 -6.98 -0.44
N GLU A 100 -0.28 -5.67 -0.26
CA GLU A 100 -1.30 -4.64 -0.56
C GLU A 100 -1.67 -4.61 -2.04
N ALA A 101 -0.69 -4.75 -2.95
CA ALA A 101 -0.97 -4.80 -4.38
C ALA A 101 -1.80 -6.04 -4.76
N LEU A 102 -1.49 -7.21 -4.18
CA LEU A 102 -2.26 -8.42 -4.38
C LEU A 102 -3.69 -8.28 -3.82
N GLU A 103 -3.82 -7.77 -2.60
CA GLU A 103 -5.13 -7.57 -1.96
C GLU A 103 -5.98 -6.57 -2.75
N ARG A 104 -5.40 -5.46 -3.22
CA ARG A 104 -6.09 -4.50 -4.09
C ARG A 104 -6.58 -5.17 -5.37
N THR A 105 -5.74 -5.96 -6.02
CA THR A 105 -6.12 -6.71 -7.23
C THR A 105 -7.28 -7.68 -6.95
N GLN A 106 -7.23 -8.41 -5.83
CA GLN A 106 -8.32 -9.31 -5.43
C GLN A 106 -9.62 -8.56 -5.15
N GLN A 107 -9.55 -7.41 -4.46
CA GLN A 107 -10.71 -6.57 -4.20
C GLN A 107 -11.30 -5.98 -5.49
N ASP A 108 -10.46 -5.60 -6.46
CA ASP A 108 -10.90 -5.10 -7.76
C ASP A 108 -11.58 -6.20 -8.59
N VAL A 109 -10.99 -7.41 -8.62
CA VAL A 109 -11.62 -8.57 -9.27
C VAL A 109 -12.95 -8.92 -8.62
N ALA A 110 -13.02 -8.92 -7.28
CA ALA A 110 -14.27 -9.15 -6.56
C ALA A 110 -15.33 -8.09 -6.89
N ARG A 111 -14.92 -6.82 -6.99
CA ARG A 111 -15.83 -5.72 -7.36
C ARG A 111 -16.34 -5.85 -8.80
N VAL A 112 -15.46 -6.18 -9.74
CA VAL A 112 -15.86 -6.43 -11.14
C VAL A 112 -16.82 -7.60 -11.21
N LYS A 113 -16.55 -8.70 -10.48
CA LYS A 113 -17.48 -9.84 -10.39
C LYS A 113 -18.85 -9.41 -9.86
N GLU A 114 -18.90 -8.62 -8.79
CA GLU A 114 -20.16 -8.10 -8.25
C GLU A 114 -20.93 -7.24 -9.28
N ILE A 115 -20.23 -6.37 -10.01
CA ILE A 115 -20.84 -5.55 -11.07
C ILE A 115 -21.40 -6.42 -12.20
N LEU A 116 -20.63 -7.42 -12.66
CA LEU A 116 -21.08 -8.32 -13.73
C LEU A 116 -22.33 -9.11 -13.33
N ILE A 117 -22.42 -9.56 -12.07
CA ILE A 117 -23.62 -10.23 -11.56
C ILE A 117 -24.81 -9.26 -11.53
N ILE A 118 -24.63 -8.03 -11.04
CA ILE A 118 -25.70 -7.03 -11.02
C ILE A 118 -26.19 -6.73 -12.45
N GLN A 119 -25.28 -6.58 -13.40
CA GLN A 119 -25.63 -6.34 -14.80
C GLN A 119 -26.42 -7.50 -15.40
N ASP A 120 -25.99 -8.73 -15.17
CA ASP A 120 -26.69 -9.93 -15.63
C ASP A 120 -28.10 -10.04 -15.02
N VAL A 121 -28.21 -9.84 -13.71
CA VAL A 121 -29.51 -9.85 -13.02
C VAL A 121 -30.44 -8.78 -13.59
N LEU A 122 -30.00 -7.53 -13.67
CA LEU A 122 -30.83 -6.44 -14.18
C LEU A 122 -31.24 -6.66 -15.65
N ALA A 123 -30.35 -7.22 -16.47
CA ALA A 123 -30.66 -7.55 -17.86
C ALA A 123 -31.75 -8.65 -17.96
N ASN A 124 -31.69 -9.66 -17.10
CA ASN A 124 -32.70 -10.73 -17.06
C ASN A 124 -34.04 -10.27 -16.49
N MET A 125 -34.08 -9.27 -15.60
CA MET A 125 -35.33 -8.74 -15.05
C MET A 125 -36.24 -8.05 -16.08
N GLY A 126 -35.72 -7.73 -17.27
CA GLY A 126 -36.52 -7.22 -18.39
C GLY A 126 -37.34 -8.29 -19.13
N GLN A 127 -37.26 -9.57 -18.73
CA GLN A 127 -38.05 -10.65 -19.32
C GLN A 127 -39.39 -10.81 -18.58
N ASP A 128 -40.50 -10.83 -19.33
CA ASP A 128 -41.87 -10.86 -18.75
C ASP A 128 -42.08 -12.05 -17.81
N ASN A 129 -41.63 -13.24 -18.19
CA ASN A 129 -41.75 -14.45 -17.37
C ASN A 129 -40.98 -14.35 -16.04
N ILE A 130 -39.82 -13.70 -16.04
CA ILE A 130 -39.02 -13.47 -14.82
C ILE A 130 -39.72 -12.43 -13.94
N ARG A 131 -40.27 -11.37 -14.55
CA ARG A 131 -41.02 -10.33 -13.83
C ARG A 131 -42.26 -10.91 -13.14
N ASP A 132 -43.02 -11.74 -13.84
CA ASP A 132 -44.20 -12.43 -13.30
C ASP A 132 -43.83 -13.32 -12.10
N ASP A 133 -42.71 -14.03 -12.18
CA ASP A 133 -42.22 -14.85 -11.08
C ASP A 133 -41.89 -14.01 -9.83
N PHE A 134 -41.25 -12.85 -9.98
CA PHE A 134 -41.00 -11.92 -8.87
C PHE A 134 -42.28 -11.28 -8.33
N LEU A 135 -43.29 -10.98 -9.16
CA LEU A 135 -44.57 -10.45 -8.71
C LEU A 135 -45.39 -11.49 -7.93
N ALA A 136 -45.38 -12.74 -8.40
CA ALA A 136 -46.12 -13.82 -7.78
C ALA A 136 -45.38 -14.46 -6.59
N GLY A 137 -44.05 -14.37 -6.56
CA GLY A 137 -43.20 -15.13 -5.62
C GLY A 137 -43.05 -16.60 -6.02
N ASN A 138 -43.11 -16.90 -7.33
CA ASN A 138 -43.01 -18.24 -7.88
C ASN A 138 -41.54 -18.62 -8.17
N ASN A 139 -41.27 -19.89 -8.46
CA ASN A 139 -39.93 -20.36 -8.87
C ASN A 139 -38.79 -19.94 -7.93
N LYS A 140 -39.07 -19.86 -6.61
CA LYS A 140 -38.15 -19.40 -5.55
C LYS A 140 -37.78 -17.92 -5.61
N ALA A 141 -38.40 -17.15 -6.49
CA ALA A 141 -38.30 -15.70 -6.49
C ALA A 141 -38.84 -15.11 -5.19
N CYS A 142 -38.15 -14.10 -4.66
CA CYS A 142 -38.72 -13.30 -3.58
C CYS A 142 -39.84 -12.43 -4.14
N LYS A 143 -40.98 -12.36 -3.46
CA LYS A 143 -42.08 -11.50 -3.90
C LYS A 143 -41.66 -10.02 -3.84
N LEU A 144 -41.70 -9.34 -4.97
CA LEU A 144 -41.43 -7.90 -5.12
C LEU A 144 -42.72 -7.18 -5.51
N SER A 145 -42.81 -5.90 -5.16
CA SER A 145 -43.91 -5.05 -5.61
C SER A 145 -43.58 -4.43 -6.97
N GLU A 146 -44.62 -3.99 -7.69
CA GLU A 146 -44.46 -3.31 -8.97
C GLU A 146 -43.58 -2.05 -8.83
N GLU A 147 -43.68 -1.33 -7.71
CA GLU A 147 -42.86 -0.15 -7.47
C GLU A 147 -41.37 -0.50 -7.35
N VAL A 148 -41.04 -1.64 -6.74
CA VAL A 148 -39.65 -2.10 -6.61
C VAL A 148 -39.10 -2.57 -7.95
N LEU A 149 -39.93 -3.23 -8.77
CA LEU A 149 -39.53 -3.64 -10.11
C LEU A 149 -39.28 -2.42 -11.01
N GLN A 150 -40.13 -1.40 -10.94
CA GLN A 150 -39.89 -0.13 -11.64
C GLN A 150 -38.58 0.54 -11.20
N GLN A 151 -38.26 0.53 -9.91
CA GLN A 151 -36.97 1.05 -9.42
C GLN A 151 -35.76 0.29 -9.98
N LEU A 152 -35.91 -1.02 -10.25
CA LEU A 152 -34.86 -1.83 -10.86
C LEU A 152 -34.71 -1.53 -12.36
N ASP A 153 -35.81 -1.24 -13.07
CA ASP A 153 -35.80 -0.79 -14.46
C ASP A 153 -35.12 0.58 -14.62
N ASP A 154 -35.43 1.51 -13.71
CA ASP A 154 -34.80 2.83 -13.65
C ASP A 154 -33.29 2.68 -13.37
N LEU A 155 -32.91 1.81 -12.43
CA LEU A 155 -31.52 1.51 -12.12
C LEU A 155 -30.80 0.90 -13.33
N TYR A 156 -31.41 -0.06 -14.02
CA TYR A 156 -30.84 -0.68 -15.23
C TYR A 156 -30.53 0.36 -16.31
N THR A 157 -31.44 1.31 -16.52
CA THR A 157 -31.25 2.42 -17.46
C THR A 157 -30.07 3.31 -17.07
N GLU A 158 -29.90 3.59 -15.78
CA GLU A 158 -28.84 4.44 -15.24
C GLU A 158 -27.44 3.77 -15.28
N VAL A 159 -27.37 2.45 -15.15
CA VAL A 159 -26.09 1.71 -15.14
C VAL A 159 -25.71 1.09 -16.49
N SER A 160 -26.59 1.17 -17.49
CA SER A 160 -26.39 0.60 -18.84
C SER A 160 -26.37 1.69 -19.92
N PRO A 161 -25.26 2.45 -20.05
CA PRO A 161 -25.16 3.54 -21.01
C PRO A 161 -25.23 3.02 -22.45
N LYS A 162 -26.06 3.68 -23.28
CA LYS A 162 -26.25 3.33 -24.69
C LYS A 162 -25.43 4.27 -25.59
N ARG A 163 -24.86 3.73 -26.67
CA ARG A 163 -24.09 4.50 -27.68
C ARG A 163 -24.98 5.30 -28.64
N GLU A 164 -26.19 5.68 -28.23
CA GLU A 164 -27.11 6.42 -29.08
C GLU A 164 -26.64 7.87 -29.25
N ILE A 165 -26.59 8.32 -30.50
CA ILE A 165 -26.32 9.71 -30.87
C ILE A 165 -27.66 10.46 -30.88
N GLU A 166 -28.26 10.65 -29.71
CA GLU A 166 -29.39 11.57 -29.57
C GLU A 166 -28.86 12.95 -29.16
N VAL A 167 -29.36 14.00 -29.82
CA VAL A 167 -28.93 15.40 -29.65
C VAL A 167 -29.04 15.89 -28.18
N VAL A 168 -29.85 15.22 -27.37
CA VAL A 168 -30.15 15.59 -25.97
C VAL A 168 -29.30 14.81 -24.96
N LYS A 169 -28.67 13.70 -25.35
CA LYS A 169 -27.90 12.86 -24.42
C LYS A 169 -26.45 13.35 -24.29
N PRO A 170 -25.87 13.34 -23.07
CA PRO A 170 -24.48 13.76 -22.87
C PRO A 170 -23.51 12.80 -23.59
N PRO A 171 -22.27 13.22 -23.88
CA PRO A 171 -21.26 12.37 -24.50
C PRO A 171 -21.12 11.01 -23.79
N PHE A 172 -20.92 9.93 -24.55
CA PHE A 172 -20.86 8.55 -24.03
C PHE A 172 -19.86 8.38 -22.86
N VAL A 173 -18.74 9.10 -22.87
CA VAL A 173 -17.76 9.09 -21.77
C VAL A 173 -18.33 9.65 -20.46
N GLN A 174 -19.16 10.70 -20.53
CA GLN A 174 -19.85 11.25 -19.35
C GLN A 174 -20.93 10.29 -18.84
N GLN A 175 -21.64 9.62 -19.74
CA GLN A 175 -22.60 8.56 -19.38
C GLN A 175 -21.90 7.41 -18.65
N LEU A 176 -20.74 6.96 -19.13
CA LEU A 176 -19.92 5.93 -18.47
C LEU A 176 -19.49 6.35 -17.06
N ASN A 177 -19.04 7.59 -16.87
CA ASN A 177 -18.65 8.08 -15.55
C ASN A 177 -19.84 8.12 -14.58
N LYS A 178 -21.02 8.55 -15.05
CA LYS A 178 -22.26 8.52 -14.25
C LYS A 178 -22.60 7.09 -13.84
N ALA A 179 -22.67 6.17 -14.79
CA ALA A 179 -22.97 4.76 -14.56
C ALA A 179 -21.97 4.09 -13.60
N ALA A 180 -20.67 4.40 -13.73
CA ALA A 180 -19.62 3.90 -12.84
C ALA A 180 -19.81 4.40 -11.40
N ASN A 181 -20.13 5.68 -11.22
CA ASN A 181 -20.39 6.25 -9.90
C ASN A 181 -21.63 5.61 -9.25
N THR A 182 -22.73 5.48 -9.98
CA THR A 182 -23.95 4.79 -9.51
C THR A 182 -23.66 3.34 -9.11
N SER A 183 -22.90 2.61 -9.94
CA SER A 183 -22.52 1.21 -9.68
C SER A 183 -21.56 1.05 -8.48
N SER A 184 -20.73 2.06 -8.21
CA SER A 184 -19.77 2.06 -7.10
C SER A 184 -20.38 2.34 -5.73
N VAL A 185 -21.54 3.00 -5.68
CA VAL A 185 -22.24 3.48 -4.47
C VAL A 185 -23.28 2.46 -3.94
N SER A 186 -23.65 1.44 -4.72
CA SER A 186 -24.68 0.46 -4.32
C SER A 186 -24.35 -0.21 -2.96
N PRO A 187 -25.30 -0.26 -2.00
CA PRO A 187 -25.01 -0.51 -0.60
C PRO A 187 -24.51 -1.94 -0.32
N ARG A 188 -23.23 -2.02 0.06
CA ARG A 188 -22.35 -3.20 0.26
C ARG A 188 -22.83 -4.33 1.20
N ALA A 189 -24.07 -4.34 1.68
CA ALA A 189 -24.59 -5.41 2.55
C ALA A 189 -25.98 -5.95 2.16
N LYS A 190 -26.91 -5.08 1.74
CA LYS A 190 -28.27 -5.49 1.34
C LYS A 190 -28.27 -6.07 -0.08
N THR A 191 -27.50 -5.48 -1.00
CA THR A 191 -27.33 -5.96 -2.36
C THR A 191 -26.71 -7.36 -2.39
N LYS A 192 -25.76 -7.68 -1.49
CA LYS A 192 -25.17 -9.03 -1.41
C LYS A 192 -26.17 -10.11 -0.99
N ARG A 193 -27.05 -9.82 -0.02
CA ARG A 193 -28.12 -10.75 0.42
C ARG A 193 -29.22 -10.89 -0.63
N TRP A 194 -29.52 -9.82 -1.37
CA TRP A 194 -30.47 -9.82 -2.48
C TRP A 194 -29.91 -10.60 -3.69
N LEU A 195 -28.69 -10.29 -4.14
CA LEU A 195 -28.00 -11.00 -5.23
C LEU A 195 -27.85 -12.50 -4.93
N ALA A 196 -27.52 -12.88 -3.70
CA ALA A 196 -27.40 -14.29 -3.32
C ALA A 196 -28.74 -15.06 -3.46
N ARG A 197 -29.88 -14.38 -3.35
CA ARG A 197 -31.21 -14.98 -3.56
C ARG A 197 -31.63 -14.98 -5.02
N VAL A 198 -31.25 -13.96 -5.78
CA VAL A 198 -31.60 -13.84 -7.20
C VAL A 198 -30.75 -14.76 -8.09
N VAL A 199 -29.46 -14.96 -7.78
CA VAL A 199 -28.54 -15.84 -8.54
C VAL A 199 -28.84 -17.34 -8.35
N GLN A 200 -29.76 -17.71 -7.44
CA GLN A 200 -30.17 -19.09 -7.21
C GLN A 200 -31.44 -19.50 -7.99
N ILE A 201 -31.98 -18.59 -8.79
CA ILE A 201 -33.11 -18.77 -9.70
C ILE A 201 -32.53 -18.94 -11.10
#